data_AF-A0A0V8CZL4-F1
#
_entry.id   AF-A0A0V8CZL4-F1
#
_cell.length_a   1.000
_cell.length_b   1.000
_cell.length_c   1.000
_cell.angle_alpha   90.00
_cell.angle_beta   90.00
_cell.angle_gamma   90.00
#
_symmetry.space_group_name_H-M   'P 1'
#
loop_
_entity.id
_entity.type
_entity.pdbx_description
1 polymer ?
#
loop_
_entity_poly.entity_id
_entity_poly.type
_entity_poly.pdbx_seq_one_letter_code
_entity_poly.pdbx_strand_id
1 'polypeptide(L)'
;MEQKNKMALDKLQEQLELKFNISDENGKKVLSDDLSDALTDVLDYCNRDILVGNMVTSVKDLYIIRHNQEGAEGEVSRSEGGISHTFEVGIPKKIRIKLNRYRVANLRSLL
;
A
#
# COMPACT_ATOMS: atom_id res chain seq x y z
N MET A 1 16.18 -5.02 5.32
CA MET A 1 15.48 -4.26 4.27
C MET A 1 16.51 -3.78 3.25
N GLU A 2 16.28 -4.02 1.96
CA GLU A 2 17.18 -3.63 0.87
C GLU A 2 17.40 -2.10 0.79
N GLN A 3 18.60 -1.65 0.44
CA GLN A 3 18.98 -0.23 0.49
C GLN A 3 18.10 0.64 -0.42
N LYS A 4 17.71 0.11 -1.58
CA LYS A 4 16.79 0.76 -2.52
C LYS A 4 15.38 0.91 -1.96
N ASN A 5 14.89 -0.10 -1.23
CA ASN A 5 13.58 -0.06 -0.61
C ASN A 5 13.55 0.99 0.50
N LYS A 6 14.59 1.03 1.33
CA LYS A 6 14.72 2.02 2.41
C LYS A 6 14.69 3.45 1.88
N MET A 7 15.52 3.76 0.88
CA MET A 7 15.55 5.10 0.28
C MET A 7 14.22 5.50 -0.37
N ALA A 8 13.49 4.54 -0.95
CA ALA A 8 12.17 4.80 -1.52
C ALA A 8 11.13 5.08 -0.42
N LEU A 9 11.21 4.35 0.70
CA LEU A 9 10.31 4.49 1.84
C LEU A 9 10.53 5.82 2.56
N ASP A 10 11.78 6.21 2.81
CA ASP A 10 12.13 7.51 3.43
C ASP A 10 11.54 8.69 2.63
N LYS A 11 11.69 8.68 1.30
CA LYS A 11 11.10 9.70 0.42
C LYS A 11 9.57 9.69 0.45
N LEU A 12 8.97 8.52 0.58
CA LEU A 12 7.52 8.38 0.62
C LEU A 12 6.97 8.91 1.94
N GLN A 13 7.66 8.61 3.03
CA GLN A 13 7.33 9.06 4.38
C GLN A 13 7.29 10.59 4.42
N GLU A 14 8.35 11.27 3.95
CA GLU A 14 8.39 12.74 3.89
C GLU A 14 7.21 13.34 3.10
N GLN A 15 6.86 12.74 1.95
CA GLN A 15 5.70 13.19 1.15
C GLN A 15 4.36 13.02 1.88
N LEU A 16 4.21 11.96 2.68
CA LEU A 16 2.97 11.65 3.38
C LEU A 16 2.86 12.43 4.69
N GLU A 17 3.97 12.66 5.39
CA GLU A 17 4.05 13.57 6.54
C GLU A 17 3.50 14.95 6.17
N LEU A 18 3.95 15.50 5.04
CA LEU A 18 3.46 16.78 4.52
C LEU A 18 1.98 16.71 4.11
N LYS A 19 1.55 15.63 3.46
CA LYS A 19 0.18 15.49 2.95
C LYS A 19 -0.86 15.36 4.06
N PHE A 20 -0.52 14.68 5.14
CA PHE A 20 -1.41 14.45 6.30
C PHE A 20 -1.12 15.38 7.48
N ASN A 21 -0.20 16.32 7.31
CA ASN A 21 0.22 17.27 8.35
C ASN A 21 0.68 16.57 9.66
N ILE A 22 1.38 15.45 9.52
CA ILE A 22 1.86 14.65 10.66
C ILE A 22 3.16 15.27 11.16
N SER A 23 3.07 16.02 12.25
CA SER A 23 4.23 16.66 12.89
C SER A 23 4.70 15.95 14.15
N ASP A 24 3.84 15.14 14.76
CA ASP A 24 4.11 14.43 16.02
C ASP A 24 5.02 13.20 15.82
N GLU A 25 5.91 12.94 16.78
CA GLU A 25 6.85 11.81 16.70
C GLU A 25 6.15 10.45 16.70
N ASN A 26 5.04 10.30 17.42
CA ASN A 26 4.26 9.08 17.43
C ASN A 26 3.58 8.87 16.07
N GLY A 27 3.00 9.92 15.50
CA GLY A 27 2.39 9.87 14.17
C GLY A 27 3.39 9.48 13.07
N LYS A 28 4.64 9.96 13.17
CA LYS A 28 5.71 9.57 12.24
C LYS A 28 6.10 8.09 12.39
N LYS A 29 6.12 7.57 13.61
CA LYS A 29 6.40 6.14 13.86
C LYS A 29 5.30 5.26 13.28
N VAL A 30 4.04 5.59 13.52
CA VAL A 30 2.88 4.87 12.96
C VAL A 30 2.94 4.88 11.43
N LEU A 31 3.14 6.05 10.83
CA LEU A 31 3.30 6.18 9.38
C LEU A 31 4.43 5.30 8.83
N SER A 32 5.58 5.25 9.51
CA SER A 32 6.72 4.44 9.08
C SER A 32 6.39 2.94 9.11
N ASP A 33 5.68 2.49 10.16
CA ASP A 33 5.25 1.11 10.33
C ASP A 33 4.24 0.69 9.26
N ASP A 34 3.19 1.50 9.07
CA ASP A 34 2.17 1.26 8.04
C ASP A 34 2.74 1.23 6.62
N LEU A 35 3.75 2.05 6.35
CA LEU A 35 4.46 2.04 5.08
C LEU A 35 5.30 0.78 4.89
N SER A 36 5.90 0.27 5.97
CA SER A 36 6.64 -0.99 5.94
C SER A 36 5.71 -2.17 5.65
N ASP A 37 4.51 -2.18 6.24
CA ASP A 37 3.49 -3.20 5.98
C ASP A 37 2.97 -3.11 4.54
N ALA A 38 2.62 -1.90 4.08
CA ALA A 38 2.19 -1.67 2.70
C ALA A 38 3.26 -2.06 1.67
N LEU A 39 4.54 -1.84 1.98
CA LEU A 39 5.66 -2.28 1.16
C LEU A 39 5.72 -3.81 1.10
N THR A 40 5.64 -4.47 2.25
CA THR A 40 5.70 -5.94 2.36
C THR A 40 4.60 -6.59 1.54
N ASP A 41 3.36 -6.11 1.65
CA ASP A 41 2.24 -6.63 0.87
C ASP A 41 2.42 -6.49 -0.64
N VAL A 42 2.95 -5.33 -1.09
CA VAL A 42 3.22 -5.09 -2.52
C VAL A 42 4.32 -6.01 -3.04
N LEU A 43 5.36 -6.22 -2.25
CA LEU A 43 6.48 -7.09 -2.58
C LEU A 43 6.05 -8.56 -2.63
N ASP A 44 5.30 -9.01 -1.64
CA ASP A 44 4.73 -10.37 -1.58
C ASP A 44 3.79 -10.62 -2.78
N TYR A 45 2.92 -9.66 -3.11
CA TYR A 45 2.03 -9.77 -4.27
C TYR A 45 2.81 -9.94 -5.59
N CYS A 46 3.92 -9.22 -5.73
CA CYS A 46 4.77 -9.29 -6.91
C CYS A 46 5.77 -10.47 -6.88
N ASN A 47 5.89 -11.16 -5.76
CA ASN A 47 6.92 -12.18 -5.49
C ASN A 47 8.33 -11.63 -5.72
N ARG A 48 8.65 -10.51 -5.05
CA ARG A 48 9.94 -9.80 -5.17
C ARG A 48 10.41 -9.29 -3.82
N ASP A 49 11.72 -9.18 -3.63
CA ASP A 49 12.32 -8.55 -2.45
C ASP A 49 12.68 -7.06 -2.66
N ILE A 50 12.64 -6.57 -3.90
CA ILE A 50 13.10 -5.24 -4.29
C ILE A 50 12.02 -4.49 -5.08
N LEU A 51 11.80 -3.22 -4.73
CA LEU A 51 10.96 -2.32 -5.52
C LEU A 51 11.58 -2.03 -6.89
N VAL A 52 10.82 -2.24 -7.95
CA VAL A 52 11.27 -1.99 -9.33
C VAL A 52 10.37 -0.97 -10.02
N GLY A 53 10.98 -0.04 -10.76
CA GLY A 53 10.27 0.97 -11.53
C GLY A 53 9.30 1.78 -10.68
N ASN A 54 8.02 1.77 -11.06
CA ASN A 54 7.00 2.61 -10.43
C ASN A 54 6.21 1.89 -9.32
N MET A 55 6.68 0.76 -8.79
CA MET A 55 6.02 0.04 -7.69
C MET A 55 5.83 0.91 -6.45
N VAL A 56 6.72 1.87 -6.20
CA VAL A 56 6.62 2.84 -5.10
C VAL A 56 5.29 3.62 -5.10
N THR A 57 4.74 3.89 -6.29
CA THR A 57 3.42 4.55 -6.41
C THR A 57 2.27 3.66 -5.94
N SER A 58 2.42 2.34 -6.07
CA SER A 58 1.43 1.37 -5.61
C SER A 58 1.45 1.22 -4.09
N VAL A 59 2.64 1.32 -3.47
CA VAL A 59 2.79 1.40 -2.00
C VAL A 59 2.10 2.65 -1.46
N LYS A 60 2.32 3.81 -2.10
CA LYS A 60 1.66 5.08 -1.74
C LYS A 60 0.14 4.99 -1.82
N ASP A 61 -0.37 4.47 -2.94
CA ASP A 61 -1.81 4.31 -3.16
C ASP A 61 -2.41 3.35 -2.11
N LEU A 62 -1.70 2.28 -1.76
CA LEU A 62 -2.15 1.29 -0.76
C LEU A 62 -2.25 1.91 0.63
N TYR A 63 -1.20 2.62 1.07
CA TYR A 63 -1.20 3.33 2.34
C TYR A 63 -2.36 4.33 2.45
N ILE A 64 -2.57 5.17 1.41
CA ILE A 64 -3.64 6.18 1.43
C ILE A 64 -5.01 5.52 1.56
N ILE A 65 -5.24 4.38 0.90
CA ILE A 65 -6.50 3.67 0.99
C ILE A 65 -6.70 3.09 2.40
N ARG A 66 -5.67 2.46 2.98
CA ARG A 66 -5.72 1.92 4.36
C ARG A 66 -5.98 3.00 5.39
N HIS A 67 -5.22 4.08 5.33
CA HIS A 67 -5.38 5.22 6.22
C HIS A 67 -6.79 5.84 6.15
N ASN A 68 -7.36 5.93 4.93
CA ASN A 68 -8.73 6.40 4.75
C ASN A 68 -9.79 5.39 5.27
N GLN A 69 -9.49 4.09 5.23
CA GLN A 69 -10.38 3.04 5.74
C GLN A 69 -10.40 2.99 7.27
N GLU A 70 -9.25 3.11 7.92
CA GLU A 70 -9.14 3.22 9.38
C GLU A 70 -9.92 4.44 9.91
N GLY A 71 -9.88 5.56 9.19
CA GLY A 71 -10.70 6.73 9.51
C GLY A 71 -12.21 6.55 9.27
N ALA A 72 -12.63 5.51 8.54
CA ALA A 72 -14.02 5.24 8.17
C ALA A 72 -14.69 4.14 9.01
N GLU A 73 -14.01 3.61 10.03
CA GLU A 73 -14.51 2.53 10.91
C GLU A 73 -15.80 2.86 11.68
N GLY A 74 -16.25 4.12 11.68
CA GLY A 74 -17.54 4.54 12.23
C GLY A 74 -18.74 4.40 11.27
N GLU A 75 -18.53 4.06 10.00
CA GLU A 75 -19.59 4.01 8.97
C GLU A 75 -19.52 2.69 8.22
N VAL A 76 -19.66 1.58 8.96
CA VAL A 76 -19.60 0.19 8.46
C VAL A 76 -20.62 -0.10 7.34
N SER A 77 -21.63 0.76 7.17
CA SER A 77 -22.57 0.68 6.05
C SER A 77 -23.40 1.95 5.95
N ARG A 78 -23.09 2.84 5.00
CA ARG A 78 -24.06 3.80 4.50
C ARG A 78 -24.69 3.25 3.23
N SER A 79 -25.86 2.64 3.37
CA SER A 79 -26.69 2.22 2.24
C SER A 79 -27.46 3.42 1.69
N GLU A 80 -26.80 4.34 1.00
CA GLU A 80 -27.51 5.29 0.14
C GLU A 80 -27.87 4.59 -1.17
N GLY A 81 -29.14 4.19 -1.31
CA GLY A 81 -29.73 3.97 -2.64
C GLY A 81 -29.24 2.76 -3.44
N GLY A 82 -28.97 1.60 -2.81
CA GLY A 82 -28.82 0.34 -3.54
C GLY A 82 -27.44 0.08 -4.19
N ILE A 83 -26.41 0.85 -3.84
CA ILE A 83 -25.03 0.59 -4.25
C ILE A 83 -24.25 -0.15 -3.16
N SER A 84 -23.93 -1.42 -3.37
CA SER A 84 -23.11 -2.22 -2.46
C SER A 84 -21.64 -1.80 -2.60
N HIS A 85 -21.07 -1.09 -1.63
CA HIS A 85 -19.62 -0.88 -1.53
C HIS A 85 -19.00 -2.08 -0.80
N THR A 86 -18.44 -3.02 -1.55
CA THR A 86 -17.66 -4.11 -0.94
C THR A 86 -16.25 -3.59 -0.69
N PHE A 87 -15.88 -3.40 0.57
CA PHE A 87 -14.49 -3.15 0.94
C PHE A 87 -13.69 -4.41 0.61
N GLU A 88 -12.88 -4.37 -0.45
CA GLU A 88 -12.00 -5.50 -0.81
C GLU A 88 -10.97 -5.70 0.31
N VAL A 89 -10.96 -6.89 0.93
CA VAL A 89 -9.93 -7.27 1.90
C VAL A 89 -8.61 -7.49 1.15
N GLY A 90 -7.56 -6.77 1.56
CA GLY A 90 -6.22 -6.84 0.96
C GLY A 90 -5.96 -5.73 -0.07
N ILE A 91 -5.11 -5.99 -1.07
CA ILE A 91 -4.72 -4.99 -2.07
C ILE A 91 -5.88 -4.73 -3.04
N PRO A 92 -6.40 -3.50 -3.16
CA PRO A 92 -7.49 -3.17 -4.06
C PRO A 92 -7.21 -3.49 -5.54
N LYS A 93 -8.23 -3.87 -6.30
CA LYS A 93 -8.14 -4.28 -7.71
C LYS A 93 -7.41 -3.26 -8.58
N LYS A 94 -7.61 -1.96 -8.34
CA LYS A 94 -6.93 -0.86 -9.06
C LYS A 94 -5.41 -0.93 -8.90
N ILE A 95 -4.93 -1.26 -7.70
CA ILE A 95 -3.50 -1.41 -7.41
C ILE A 95 -2.99 -2.73 -7.99
N ARG A 96 -3.75 -3.84 -7.85
CA ARG A 96 -3.40 -5.14 -8.44
C ARG A 96 -3.14 -5.04 -9.95
N ILE A 97 -3.99 -4.33 -10.70
CA ILE A 97 -3.81 -4.12 -12.15
C ILE A 97 -2.46 -3.44 -12.45
N LYS A 98 -2.07 -2.43 -11.68
CA LYS A 98 -0.76 -1.76 -11.83
C LYS A 98 0.40 -2.70 -11.49
N LEU A 99 0.24 -3.54 -10.48
CA LEU A 99 1.28 -4.46 -9.99
C LEU A 99 1.46 -5.71 -10.86
N ASN A 100 0.43 -6.13 -11.59
CA ASN A 100 0.48 -7.33 -12.44
C ASN A 100 1.64 -7.33 -13.43
N ARG A 101 2.03 -6.16 -13.95
CA ARG A 101 3.18 -6.04 -14.87
C ARG A 101 4.54 -6.29 -14.22
N TYR A 102 4.60 -6.20 -12.89
CA TYR A 102 5.82 -6.42 -12.10
C TYR A 102 5.89 -7.82 -11.51
N ARG A 103 4.78 -8.56 -11.48
CA ARG A 103 4.70 -9.88 -10.86
C ARG A 103 5.60 -10.88 -11.59
N VAL A 104 6.48 -11.55 -10.85
CA VAL A 104 7.32 -12.64 -11.40
C VAL A 104 6.47 -13.90 -11.44
N ALA A 105 6.28 -14.48 -12.63
CA ALA A 105 5.58 -15.75 -12.76
C ALA A 105 6.43 -16.87 -12.14
N ASN A 106 5.88 -17.57 -11.14
CA ASN A 106 6.44 -18.85 -10.71
C ASN A 106 6.12 -19.89 -11.79
N LEU A 107 7.09 -20.16 -12.68
CA LEU A 107 7.06 -21.26 -13.65
C LEU A 107 7.24 -22.62 -12.95
N ARG A 108 6.35 -22.95 -12.01
CA ARG A 108 6.47 -24.16 -11.18
C ARG A 108 5.85 -25.41 -11.81
N SER A 109 5.46 -25.40 -13.09
CA SER A 109 4.78 -26.55 -13.72
C SER A 109 5.21 -26.85 -15.17
N LEU A 110 6.46 -26.59 -15.54
CA LEU A 110 6.99 -26.98 -16.86
C LEU A 110 8.07 -28.08 -16.78
N LEU A 111 8.06 -28.85 -15.69
CA LEU A 111 8.85 -30.05 -15.46
C LEU A 111 7.91 -31.18 -15.04
#